data_AF-A0A925AIA9-F1
#
_entry.id   AF-A0A925AIA9-F1
#
_cell.length_a   1.000
_cell.length_b   1.000
_cell.length_c   1.000
_cell.angle_alpha   90.00
_cell.angle_beta   90.00
_cell.angle_gamma   90.00
#
_symmetry.space_group_name_H-M   'P 1'
#
loop_
_entity.id
_entity.type
_entity.pdbx_description
1 polymer ?
#
loop_
_entity_poly.entity_id
_entity_poly.type
_entity_poly.pdbx_seq_one_letter_code
_entity_poly.pdbx_strand_id
1 'polypeptide(L)'
;MFRILFSLLFTCLFFNGLNAQTDANTNGRLTVQQLSPADANLHTETAEVEGFARMLAALKTAFAEKDASRTVAYEAYILRAMRDETDQMSVKATAESGDASSLSKIRLEKMTNTLAAFEAHAFDPAKPDAAARDFAQLDEFLKIMQEELKGANDKP
;
A
#
# COMPACT_ATOMS: atom_id res chain seq x y z
N MET A 1 -41.82 26.44 -37.57
CA MET A 1 -41.60 27.09 -36.25
C MET A 1 -40.11 26.99 -35.96
N PHE A 2 -39.26 27.89 -36.45
CA PHE A 2 -38.93 29.25 -35.96
C PHE A 2 -38.31 29.26 -34.54
N ARG A 3 -36.98 29.47 -34.51
CA ARG A 3 -36.15 30.27 -33.57
C ARG A 3 -35.09 29.55 -32.71
N ILE A 4 -33.88 29.60 -33.28
CA ILE A 4 -32.60 29.90 -32.62
C ILE A 4 -32.73 31.23 -31.84
N LEU A 5 -31.87 31.39 -30.82
CA LEU A 5 -31.49 32.61 -30.07
C LEU A 5 -32.35 32.88 -28.84
N PHE A 6 -31.75 32.71 -27.65
CA PHE A 6 -31.52 33.82 -26.73
C PHE A 6 -30.49 33.44 -25.65
N SER A 7 -29.36 34.17 -25.65
CA SER A 7 -28.55 34.54 -24.46
C SER A 7 -27.75 33.41 -23.76
N LEU A 8 -26.42 33.26 -23.81
CA LEU A 8 -25.31 34.19 -24.10
C LEU A 8 -25.41 35.54 -23.40
N LEU A 9 -25.68 35.53 -22.09
CA LEU A 9 -25.43 36.68 -21.21
C LEU A 9 -25.41 36.26 -19.73
N PHE A 10 -24.38 35.56 -19.28
CA PHE A 10 -24.01 35.55 -17.85
C PHE A 10 -22.50 35.40 -17.69
N THR A 11 -21.76 36.20 -18.44
CA THR A 11 -20.39 36.61 -18.11
C THR A 11 -20.44 38.08 -17.74
N CYS A 12 -19.66 38.42 -16.71
CA CYS A 12 -19.44 39.76 -16.13
C CYS A 12 -20.46 40.18 -15.07
N LEU A 13 -20.24 39.79 -13.80
CA LEU A 13 -20.49 40.69 -12.67
C LEU A 13 -19.94 40.24 -11.30
N PHE A 14 -18.80 39.53 -11.22
CA PHE A 14 -18.06 39.40 -9.95
C PHE A 14 -16.54 39.43 -10.16
N PHE A 15 -16.06 40.48 -10.81
CA PHE A 15 -14.73 41.02 -10.53
C PHE A 15 -14.93 42.36 -9.84
N ASN A 16 -14.77 42.38 -8.52
CA ASN A 16 -14.18 43.49 -7.75
C ASN A 16 -14.17 43.06 -6.28
N GLY A 17 -13.06 42.44 -5.91
CA GLY A 17 -12.73 42.03 -4.56
C GLY A 17 -11.24 41.74 -4.49
N LEU A 18 -10.43 42.70 -4.95
CA LEU A 18 -9.02 42.83 -4.58
C LEU A 18 -8.95 42.86 -3.05
N ASN A 19 -8.66 41.72 -2.45
CA ASN A 19 -7.90 41.69 -1.20
C ASN A 19 -6.63 40.91 -1.48
N ALA A 20 -5.57 41.67 -1.70
CA ALA A 20 -4.22 41.21 -1.50
C ALA A 20 -4.11 40.75 -0.05
N GLN A 21 -4.07 39.45 0.17
CA GLN A 21 -3.50 38.88 1.37
C GLN A 21 -2.28 38.07 0.95
N THR A 22 -1.18 38.80 0.79
CA THR A 22 0.16 38.27 1.03
C THR A 22 0.20 37.72 2.44
N ASP A 23 -0.03 36.42 2.58
CA ASP A 23 0.51 35.66 3.70
C ASP A 23 1.32 34.50 3.13
N ALA A 24 2.63 34.69 3.25
CA ALA A 24 3.63 33.68 3.00
C ALA A 24 3.45 32.55 4.01
N ASN A 25 2.87 31.43 3.58
CA ASN A 25 3.22 30.13 4.14
C ASN A 25 2.85 29.01 3.17
N THR A 26 3.69 28.82 2.16
CA THR A 26 3.57 27.74 1.18
C THR A 26 3.99 26.41 1.81
N ASN A 27 3.19 25.89 2.74
CA ASN A 27 3.21 24.45 3.01
C ASN A 27 2.41 23.77 1.90
N GLY A 28 3.04 23.68 0.72
CA GLY A 28 2.51 23.02 -0.44
C GLY A 28 2.26 21.55 -0.13
N ARG A 29 1.01 21.19 0.13
CA ARG A 29 0.55 19.81 0.05
C ARG A 29 0.60 19.42 -1.42
N LEU A 30 1.74 18.88 -1.86
CA LEU A 30 1.90 18.28 -3.18
C LEU A 30 0.79 17.25 -3.36
N THR A 31 -0.05 17.45 -4.36
CA THR A 31 -0.98 16.42 -4.81
C THR A 31 -0.17 15.42 -5.65
N VAL A 32 -0.54 14.13 -5.63
CA VAL A 32 0.18 13.02 -6.32
C VAL A 32 0.47 13.34 -7.81
N GLN A 33 -0.29 14.26 -8.40
CA GLN A 33 -0.17 14.74 -9.77
C GLN A 33 1.12 15.53 -10.09
N GLN A 34 1.94 15.87 -9.08
CA GLN A 34 3.20 16.63 -9.25
C GLN A 34 4.47 15.81 -8.98
N LEU A 35 4.33 14.53 -8.64
CA LEU A 35 5.46 13.64 -8.35
C LEU A 35 6.10 13.12 -9.63
N SER A 36 7.42 12.91 -9.60
CA SER A 36 8.07 12.12 -10.67
C SER A 36 7.52 10.69 -10.65
N PRO A 37 7.59 9.92 -11.76
CA PRO A 37 7.14 8.53 -11.76
C PRO A 37 7.81 7.66 -10.67
N ALA A 38 9.07 7.95 -10.34
CA ALA A 38 9.80 7.26 -9.28
C ALA A 38 9.23 7.60 -7.89
N ASP A 39 8.98 8.89 -7.61
CA ASP A 39 8.42 9.32 -6.34
C ASP A 39 6.97 8.85 -6.16
N ALA A 40 6.19 8.80 -7.25
CA ALA A 40 4.83 8.27 -7.22
C ALA A 40 4.80 6.76 -6.91
N ASN A 41 5.73 6.00 -7.49
CA ASN A 41 5.91 4.58 -7.17
C ASN A 41 6.34 4.39 -5.71
N LEU A 42 7.35 5.13 -5.24
CA LEU A 42 7.81 5.05 -3.85
C LEU A 42 6.69 5.42 -2.86
N HIS A 43 5.88 6.43 -3.18
CA HIS A 43 4.72 6.81 -2.37
C HIS A 43 3.66 5.70 -2.33
N THR A 44 3.44 5.02 -3.46
CA THR A 44 2.52 3.88 -3.57
C THR A 44 3.02 2.70 -2.73
N GLU A 45 4.29 2.30 -2.91
CA GLU A 45 4.91 1.21 -2.13
C GLU A 45 4.88 1.53 -0.61
N THR A 46 5.15 2.78 -0.22
CA THR A 46 5.03 3.22 1.18
C THR A 46 3.62 3.02 1.71
N ALA A 47 2.61 3.43 0.95
CA ALA A 47 1.21 3.29 1.35
C ALA A 47 0.77 1.82 1.44
N GLU A 48 1.30 0.95 0.57
CA GLU A 48 1.06 -0.49 0.59
C GLU A 48 1.66 -1.15 1.85
N VAL A 49 2.92 -0.85 2.18
CA VAL A 49 3.58 -1.34 3.40
C VAL A 49 2.85 -0.88 4.66
N GLU A 50 2.49 0.40 4.74
CA GLU A 50 1.72 0.94 5.87
C GLU A 50 0.32 0.31 5.97
N GLY A 51 -0.33 0.09 4.84
CA GLY A 51 -1.62 -0.59 4.75
C GLY A 51 -1.55 -2.02 5.27
N PHE A 52 -0.52 -2.78 4.85
CA PHE A 52 -0.27 -4.13 5.34
C PHE A 52 -0.07 -4.16 6.85
N ALA A 53 0.82 -3.32 7.38
CA ALA A 53 1.11 -3.25 8.81
C ALA A 53 -0.15 -2.96 9.64
N ARG A 54 -0.99 -2.02 9.16
CA ARG A 54 -2.25 -1.67 9.82
C ARG A 54 -3.24 -2.83 9.84
N MET A 55 -3.38 -3.55 8.74
CA MET A 55 -4.31 -4.69 8.66
C MET A 55 -3.80 -5.90 9.45
N LEU A 56 -2.48 -6.12 9.51
CA LEU A 56 -1.89 -7.14 10.38
C LEU A 56 -2.16 -6.84 11.86
N ALA A 57 -1.99 -5.58 12.30
CA ALA A 57 -2.34 -5.19 13.65
C ALA A 57 -3.85 -5.39 13.94
N ALA A 58 -4.72 -5.01 13.00
CA ALA A 58 -6.16 -5.18 13.13
C ALA A 58 -6.58 -6.67 13.20
N LEU A 59 -5.92 -7.53 12.43
CA LEU A 59 -6.11 -8.99 12.48
C LEU A 59 -5.72 -9.55 13.85
N LYS A 60 -4.54 -9.19 14.38
CA LYS A 60 -4.10 -9.61 15.72
C LYS A 60 -5.10 -9.21 16.80
N THR A 61 -5.63 -7.98 16.72
CA THR A 61 -6.69 -7.50 17.62
C THR A 61 -7.98 -8.30 17.47
N ALA A 62 -8.48 -8.49 16.25
CA ALA A 62 -9.72 -9.25 16.01
C ALA A 62 -9.61 -10.70 16.50
N PHE A 63 -8.45 -11.34 16.30
CA PHE A 63 -8.18 -12.69 16.81
C PHE A 63 -8.20 -12.72 18.34
N ALA A 64 -7.56 -11.76 19.01
CA ALA A 64 -7.56 -11.66 20.47
C ALA A 64 -8.98 -11.41 21.04
N GLU A 65 -9.80 -10.63 20.32
CA GLU A 65 -11.21 -10.38 20.64
C GLU A 65 -12.13 -11.55 20.29
N LYS A 66 -11.61 -12.60 19.62
CA LYS A 66 -12.38 -13.74 19.09
C LYS A 66 -13.49 -13.31 18.12
N ASP A 67 -13.30 -12.19 17.42
CA ASP A 67 -14.20 -11.73 16.38
C ASP A 67 -13.90 -12.45 15.06
N ALA A 68 -14.61 -13.55 14.82
CA ALA A 68 -14.41 -14.38 13.63
C ALA A 68 -14.70 -13.62 12.33
N SER A 69 -15.68 -12.70 12.33
CA SER A 69 -16.04 -11.96 11.11
C SER A 69 -14.94 -11.00 10.70
N ARG A 70 -14.40 -10.25 11.67
CA ARG A 70 -13.27 -9.34 11.43
C ARG A 70 -11.99 -10.10 11.10
N THR A 71 -11.75 -11.24 11.76
CA THR A 71 -10.59 -12.10 11.48
C THR A 71 -10.58 -12.51 10.02
N VAL A 72 -11.67 -13.09 9.51
CA VAL A 72 -11.77 -13.51 8.10
C VAL A 72 -11.63 -12.33 7.14
N ALA A 73 -12.21 -11.17 7.46
CA ALA A 73 -12.10 -9.98 6.61
C ALA A 73 -10.66 -9.46 6.49
N TYR A 74 -9.93 -9.37 7.62
CA TYR A 74 -8.54 -8.91 7.60
C TYR A 74 -7.59 -9.96 7.02
N GLU A 75 -7.85 -11.25 7.24
CA GLU A 75 -7.11 -12.35 6.60
C GLU A 75 -7.20 -12.28 5.07
N ALA A 76 -8.41 -12.10 4.52
CA ALA A 76 -8.61 -11.96 3.08
C ALA A 76 -7.88 -10.74 2.50
N TYR A 77 -7.84 -9.62 3.22
CA TYR A 77 -7.06 -8.45 2.82
C TYR A 77 -5.56 -8.77 2.78
N ILE A 78 -5.03 -9.37 3.86
CA ILE A 78 -3.60 -9.69 3.98
C ILE A 78 -3.18 -10.66 2.88
N LEU A 79 -3.95 -11.72 2.64
CA LEU A 79 -3.69 -12.68 1.56
C LEU A 79 -3.57 -11.99 0.19
N ARG A 80 -4.48 -11.04 -0.10
CA ARG A 80 -4.41 -10.28 -1.34
C ARG A 80 -3.14 -9.44 -1.41
N ALA A 81 -2.83 -8.69 -0.35
CA ALA A 81 -1.63 -7.85 -0.31
C ALA A 81 -0.35 -8.68 -0.43
N MET A 82 -0.28 -9.87 0.18
CA MET A 82 0.86 -10.77 0.05
C MET A 82 1.06 -11.26 -1.39
N ARG A 83 -0.03 -11.59 -2.10
CA ARG A 83 0.02 -11.98 -3.51
C ARG A 83 0.53 -10.84 -4.38
N ASP A 84 -0.07 -9.66 -4.23
CA ASP A 84 0.31 -8.47 -5.00
C ASP A 84 1.80 -8.14 -4.80
N GLU A 85 2.29 -8.16 -3.56
CA GLU A 85 3.70 -7.90 -3.25
C GLU A 85 4.64 -9.00 -3.78
N THR A 86 4.26 -10.28 -3.66
CA THR A 86 5.06 -11.39 -4.19
C THR A 86 5.17 -11.32 -5.71
N ASP A 87 4.08 -10.96 -6.40
CA ASP A 87 4.08 -10.75 -7.84
C ASP A 87 4.99 -9.58 -8.24
N GLN A 88 4.90 -8.44 -7.53
CA GLN A 88 5.80 -7.30 -7.75
C GLN A 88 7.28 -7.69 -7.56
N MET A 89 7.59 -8.43 -6.49
CA MET A 89 8.94 -8.91 -6.20
C MET A 89 9.45 -9.87 -7.28
N SER A 90 8.58 -10.72 -7.83
CA SER A 90 8.95 -11.64 -8.91
C SER A 90 9.39 -10.89 -10.18
N VAL A 91 8.70 -9.80 -10.52
CA VAL A 91 9.06 -8.93 -11.64
C VAL A 91 10.40 -8.25 -11.38
N LYS A 92 10.61 -7.70 -10.17
CA LYS A 92 11.89 -7.09 -9.77
C LYS A 92 13.05 -8.10 -9.84
N ALA A 93 12.88 -9.30 -9.29
CA ALA A 93 13.89 -10.35 -9.28
C ALA A 93 14.26 -10.86 -10.68
N THR A 94 13.32 -10.84 -11.65
CA THR A 94 13.60 -11.21 -13.05
C THR A 94 14.30 -10.10 -13.83
N ALA A 95 14.05 -8.83 -13.50
CA ALA A 95 14.69 -7.67 -14.13
C ALA A 95 16.17 -7.48 -13.70
N GLU A 96 16.53 -7.93 -12.50
CA GLU A 96 17.88 -7.75 -11.91
C GLU A 96 18.90 -8.85 -12.33
N SER A 97 18.85 -9.33 -13.57
CA SER A 97 19.59 -10.51 -14.05
C SER A 97 21.13 -10.39 -14.16
N GLY A 98 21.78 -9.42 -13.50
CA GLY A 98 23.24 -9.26 -13.46
C GLY A 98 23.77 -9.21 -12.02
N ASP A 99 24.57 -10.22 -11.64
CA ASP A 99 25.49 -10.43 -10.48
C ASP A 99 25.14 -9.91 -9.05
N ALA A 100 24.15 -9.02 -8.87
CA ALA A 100 23.54 -8.65 -7.59
C ALA A 100 22.47 -9.68 -7.12
N SER A 101 22.45 -10.86 -7.74
CA SER A 101 21.27 -11.73 -7.89
C SER A 101 21.07 -12.81 -6.81
N SER A 102 21.44 -12.56 -5.54
CA SER A 102 21.13 -13.48 -4.44
C SER A 102 20.04 -12.94 -3.52
N LEU A 103 20.06 -11.66 -3.16
CA LEU A 103 19.20 -11.13 -2.11
C LEU A 103 17.73 -11.06 -2.53
N SER A 104 17.40 -10.48 -3.69
CA SER A 104 16.02 -10.35 -4.19
C SER A 104 15.38 -11.73 -4.42
N LYS A 105 16.17 -12.71 -4.88
CA LYS A 105 15.72 -14.11 -5.03
C LYS A 105 15.47 -14.79 -3.68
N ILE A 106 16.37 -14.61 -2.71
CA ILE A 106 16.18 -15.12 -1.34
C ILE A 106 14.92 -14.52 -0.71
N ARG A 107 14.70 -13.22 -0.90
CA ARG A 107 13.50 -12.52 -0.40
C ARG A 107 12.22 -13.02 -1.08
N LEU A 108 12.24 -13.15 -2.40
CA LEU A 108 11.12 -13.73 -3.16
C LEU A 108 10.79 -15.16 -2.69
N GLU A 109 11.81 -15.99 -2.47
CA GLU A 109 11.62 -17.35 -1.97
C GLU A 109 10.96 -17.34 -0.58
N LYS A 110 11.46 -16.51 0.34
CA LYS A 110 10.86 -16.35 1.68
C LYS A 110 9.40 -15.89 1.59
N MET A 111 9.10 -14.88 0.78
CA MET A 111 7.75 -14.37 0.60
C MET A 111 6.80 -15.43 0.02
N THR A 112 7.25 -16.16 -1.00
CA THR A 112 6.49 -17.25 -1.62
C THR A 112 6.18 -18.36 -0.62
N ASN A 113 7.17 -18.73 0.21
CA ASN A 113 6.99 -19.75 1.24
C ASN A 113 5.98 -19.30 2.32
N THR A 114 6.06 -18.06 2.77
CA THR A 114 5.11 -17.51 3.74
C THR A 114 3.71 -17.39 3.15
N LEU A 115 3.58 -16.97 1.89
CA LEU A 115 2.30 -16.94 1.19
C LEU A 115 1.67 -18.34 1.09
N ALA A 116 2.44 -19.34 0.66
CA ALA A 116 1.95 -20.71 0.54
C ALA A 116 1.51 -21.29 1.91
N ALA A 117 2.26 -20.99 2.98
CA ALA A 117 1.88 -21.39 4.33
C ALA A 117 0.57 -20.73 4.77
N PHE A 118 0.40 -19.44 4.46
CA PHE A 118 -0.76 -18.67 4.87
C PHE A 118 -2.02 -19.02 4.05
N GLU A 119 -1.90 -19.33 2.76
CA GLU A 119 -3.01 -19.77 1.90
C GLU A 119 -3.63 -21.10 2.34
N ALA A 120 -2.84 -21.97 2.96
CA ALA A 120 -3.30 -23.25 3.50
C ALA A 120 -3.87 -23.12 4.93
N HIS A 121 -3.78 -21.93 5.53
CA HIS A 121 -4.15 -21.68 6.91
C HIS A 121 -5.56 -21.11 7.05
N ALA A 122 -6.15 -21.31 8.22
CA ALA A 122 -7.33 -20.59 8.69
C ALA A 122 -7.17 -20.36 10.19
N PHE A 123 -7.35 -19.12 10.64
CA PHE A 123 -7.19 -18.79 12.05
C PHE A 123 -8.27 -19.46 12.90
N ASP A 124 -7.84 -20.34 13.81
CA ASP A 124 -8.69 -21.01 14.79
C ASP A 124 -8.48 -20.36 16.17
N PRO A 125 -9.45 -19.59 16.70
CA PRO A 125 -9.35 -18.98 18.03
C PRO A 125 -9.17 -19.98 19.17
N ALA A 126 -9.47 -21.27 18.95
CA ALA A 126 -9.21 -22.34 19.91
C ALA A 126 -7.74 -22.81 19.92
N LYS A 127 -6.91 -22.35 18.96
CA LYS A 127 -5.49 -22.72 18.80
C LYS A 127 -4.57 -21.49 18.79
N PRO A 128 -4.47 -20.75 19.91
CA PRO A 128 -3.67 -19.53 19.98
C PRO A 128 -2.18 -19.75 19.67
N ASP A 129 -1.62 -20.92 20.01
CA ASP A 129 -0.22 -21.24 19.72
C ASP A 129 0.05 -21.44 18.23
N ALA A 130 -0.95 -21.89 17.46
CA ALA A 130 -0.83 -21.96 16.01
C ALA A 130 -0.84 -20.54 15.44
N ALA A 131 -1.87 -19.76 15.78
CA ALA A 131 -2.00 -18.38 15.33
C ALA A 131 -0.78 -17.52 15.67
N ALA A 132 -0.15 -17.72 16.82
CA ALA A 132 1.08 -17.00 17.19
C ALA A 132 2.25 -17.27 16.22
N ARG A 133 2.39 -18.50 15.72
CA ARG A 133 3.40 -18.83 14.70
C ARG A 133 3.06 -18.17 13.37
N ASP A 134 1.80 -18.19 12.98
CA ASP A 134 1.34 -17.58 11.73
C ASP A 134 1.54 -16.05 11.77
N PHE A 135 1.23 -15.41 12.90
CA PHE A 135 1.52 -13.99 13.11
C PHE A 135 3.02 -13.67 13.05
N ALA A 136 3.89 -14.52 13.59
CA ALA A 136 5.33 -14.33 13.49
C ALA A 136 5.82 -14.42 12.03
N GLN A 137 5.23 -15.30 11.23
CA GLN A 137 5.52 -15.40 9.80
C GLN A 137 5.05 -14.16 9.03
N LEU A 138 3.86 -13.64 9.34
CA LEU A 138 3.35 -12.40 8.76
C LEU A 138 4.18 -11.18 9.16
N ASP A 139 4.73 -11.14 10.38
CA ASP A 139 5.65 -10.09 10.82
C ASP A 139 6.98 -10.15 10.03
N GLU A 140 7.50 -11.34 9.76
CA GLU A 140 8.69 -11.50 8.91
C GLU A 140 8.40 -11.09 7.45
N PHE A 141 7.21 -11.38 6.93
CA PHE A 141 6.79 -10.91 5.61
C PHE A 141 6.79 -9.37 5.55
N LEU A 142 6.15 -8.72 6.52
CA LEU A 142 6.14 -7.25 6.61
C LEU A 142 7.56 -6.68 6.70
N LYS A 143 8.45 -7.31 7.45
CA LYS A 143 9.85 -6.89 7.54
C LYS A 143 10.55 -6.93 6.18
N ILE A 144 10.32 -7.97 5.37
CA ILE A 144 10.88 -8.04 4.02
C ILE A 144 10.38 -6.86 3.17
N MET A 145 9.08 -6.56 3.22
CA MET A 145 8.52 -5.40 2.49
C MET A 145 9.18 -4.08 2.92
N GLN A 146 9.41 -3.90 4.23
CA GLN A 146 10.06 -2.71 4.76
C GLN A 146 11.52 -2.59 4.34
N GLU A 147 12.26 -3.70 4.28
CA GLU A 147 13.64 -3.72 3.80
C GLU A 147 13.73 -3.37 2.31
N GLU A 148 12.76 -3.80 1.52
CA GLU A 148 12.66 -3.46 0.09
C GLU A 148 12.35 -1.99 -0.13
N LEU A 149 11.38 -1.45 0.60
CA LEU A 149 11.05 -0.03 0.55
C LEU A 149 12.26 0.84 0.94
N LYS A 150 13.01 0.43 1.97
CA LYS A 150 14.23 1.14 2.38
C LYS A 150 15.29 1.08 1.27
N GLY A 151 15.48 -0.09 0.66
CA GLY A 151 16.40 -0.26 -0.47
C GLY A 151 16.03 0.59 -1.69
N ALA A 152 14.74 0.83 -1.93
CA ALA A 152 14.26 1.73 -2.97
C ALA A 152 14.55 3.20 -2.67
N ASN A 153 14.41 3.62 -1.41
CA ASN A 153 14.65 5.00 -0.97
C ASN A 153 16.15 5.38 -0.93
N ASP A 154 17.04 4.40 -0.79
CA ASP A 154 18.50 4.60 -0.73
C ASP A 154 19.18 4.60 -2.12
N LYS A 155 18.44 4.33 -3.22
CA LYS A 155 18.98 4.39 -4.60
C LYS A 155 19.02 5.86 -5.08
N PRO A 156 20.18 6.37 -5.55
CA PRO A 156 20.36 7.77 -5.96
C PRO A 156 19.66 8.14 -7.28
#